data_AF-A0A2I4GYU9-F1
#
_entry.id   AF-A0A2I4GYU9-F1
#
_cell.length_a   1.000
_cell.length_b   1.000
_cell.length_c   1.000
_cell.angle_alpha   90.00
_cell.angle_beta   90.00
_cell.angle_gamma   90.00
#
_symmetry.space_group_name_H-M   'P 1'
#
loop_
_entity.id
_entity.type
_entity.pdbx_description
1 polymer ?
#
loop_
_entity_poly.entity_id
_entity_poly.type
_entity_poly.pdbx_seq_one_letter_code
_entity_poly.pdbx_strand_id
1 'polypeptide(L)'
;MDNMVDSLNNAYDQEFVVAVANVLEAKEVFGAQKTAATDAALENFKQRWELFRVACDQAEEFVESVKQRIGSECLVDEATGSLAGKPGQAATTGLPPISAVRLEQMRKAVGWLVIEL
;
A
#
# COMPACT_ATOMS: atom_id res chain seq x y z
N MET A 1 -6.22 -10.39 0.38
CA MET A 1 -6.05 -9.06 1.02
C MET A 1 -5.96 -9.27 2.52
N ASP A 2 -6.84 -10.06 3.12
CA ASP A 2 -6.86 -10.35 4.56
C ASP A 2 -5.53 -10.93 5.09
N ASN A 3 -4.94 -11.89 4.38
CA ASN A 3 -3.66 -12.51 4.79
C ASN A 3 -2.49 -11.52 4.98
N MET A 4 -2.47 -10.39 4.26
CA MET A 4 -1.40 -9.38 4.36
C MET A 4 -1.57 -8.56 5.65
N VAL A 5 -2.79 -8.10 5.90
CA VAL A 5 -3.16 -7.34 7.11
C VAL A 5 -3.00 -8.22 8.34
N ASP A 6 -3.43 -9.49 8.27
CA ASP A 6 -3.25 -10.47 9.33
C ASP A 6 -1.77 -10.73 9.61
N SER A 7 -0.94 -10.82 8.58
CA SER A 7 0.51 -11.00 8.73
C SER A 7 1.16 -9.78 9.39
N LEU A 8 0.75 -8.57 9.03
CA LEU A 8 1.26 -7.33 9.63
C LEU A 8 0.83 -7.22 11.11
N ASN A 9 -0.44 -7.49 11.41
CA ASN A 9 -0.95 -7.50 12.78
C ASN A 9 -0.22 -8.53 13.64
N ASN A 10 0.00 -9.74 13.11
CA ASN A 10 0.74 -10.78 13.83
C ASN A 10 2.20 -10.37 14.09
N ALA A 11 2.87 -9.78 13.10
CA ALA A 11 4.24 -9.28 13.25
C ALA A 11 4.34 -8.16 14.29
N TYR A 12 3.32 -7.31 14.40
CA TYR A 12 3.25 -6.26 15.41
C TYR A 12 2.91 -6.80 16.80
N ASP A 13 1.73 -7.40 16.96
CA ASP A 13 1.15 -7.77 18.26
C ASP A 13 1.88 -8.95 18.92
N GLN A 14 2.17 -10.00 18.15
CA GLN A 14 2.70 -11.24 18.73
C GLN A 14 4.23 -11.29 18.76
N GLU A 15 4.90 -10.58 17.86
CA GLU A 15 6.34 -10.73 17.67
C GLU A 15 7.12 -9.50 18.13
N PHE A 16 6.80 -8.32 17.60
CA PHE A 16 7.54 -7.10 17.92
C PHE A 16 7.26 -6.58 19.34
N VAL A 17 5.99 -6.39 19.71
CA VAL A 17 5.60 -5.85 21.02
C VAL A 17 6.06 -6.77 22.16
N VAL A 18 5.92 -8.09 21.97
CA VAL A 18 6.40 -9.10 22.94
C VAL A 18 7.92 -9.02 23.11
N ALA A 19 8.69 -8.88 22.02
CA ALA A 19 10.13 -8.76 22.12
C ALA A 19 10.58 -7.47 22.83
N VAL A 20 9.86 -6.35 22.64
CA VAL A 20 10.09 -5.10 23.39
C VAL A 20 9.84 -5.31 24.89
N ALA A 21 8.71 -5.94 25.24
CA ALA A 21 8.36 -6.23 26.63
C ALA A 21 9.44 -7.07 27.30
N ASN A 22 9.91 -8.13 26.64
CA ASN A 22 10.97 -9.00 27.16
C ASN A 22 12.28 -8.24 27.44
N VAL A 23 12.66 -7.26 26.60
CA VAL A 23 13.84 -6.41 26.86
C VAL A 23 13.64 -5.52 28.08
N LEU A 24 12.44 -4.96 28.26
CA LEU A 24 12.12 -4.11 29.41
C LEU A 24 12.10 -4.91 30.71
N GLU A 25 11.46 -6.08 30.73
CA GLU A 25 11.43 -6.99 31.87
C GLU A 25 12.85 -7.45 32.24
N ALA A 26 13.66 -7.86 31.26
CA ALA A 26 15.05 -8.22 31.50
C ALA A 26 15.85 -7.05 32.11
N LYS A 27 15.65 -5.82 31.62
CA LYS A 27 16.30 -4.63 32.21
C LYS A 27 15.86 -4.34 33.64
N GLU A 28 14.60 -4.56 33.97
CA GLU A 28 14.04 -4.33 35.30
C GLU A 28 14.59 -5.35 36.31
N VAL A 29 14.59 -6.64 35.96
CA VAL A 29 15.07 -7.73 36.82
C VAL A 29 16.55 -7.57 37.17
N PHE A 30 17.37 -7.11 36.23
CA PHE A 30 18.82 -6.97 36.43
C PHE A 30 19.26 -5.54 36.78
N GLY A 31 18.33 -4.63 37.11
CA GLY A 31 18.65 -3.29 37.61
C GLY A 31 19.55 -2.48 36.66
N ALA A 32 19.24 -2.49 35.36
CA ALA A 32 20.04 -1.88 34.30
C ALA A 32 21.48 -2.39 34.14
N GLN A 33 21.86 -3.47 34.84
CA GLN A 33 23.14 -4.13 34.66
C GLN A 33 23.09 -4.96 33.37
N LYS A 34 24.14 -4.84 32.54
CA LYS A 34 24.23 -5.60 31.28
C LYS A 34 24.49 -7.07 31.61
N THR A 35 23.51 -7.93 31.36
CA THR A 35 23.58 -9.36 31.61
C THR A 35 23.36 -10.15 30.32
N ALA A 36 23.78 -11.42 30.31
CA ALA A 36 23.58 -12.32 29.17
C ALA A 36 22.09 -12.47 28.79
N ALA A 37 21.18 -12.36 29.77
CA ALA A 37 19.74 -12.39 29.53
C ALA A 37 19.25 -11.13 28.79
N THR A 38 19.73 -9.94 29.18
CA THR A 38 19.42 -8.68 28.48
C THR A 38 20.02 -8.66 27.07
N ASP A 39 21.24 -9.19 26.89
CA ASP A 39 21.86 -9.30 25.56
C ASP A 39 21.07 -10.26 24.65
N ALA A 40 20.62 -11.41 25.16
CA ALA A 40 19.78 -12.33 24.40
C ALA A 40 18.43 -11.71 24.01
N ALA A 41 17.79 -10.98 24.93
CA ALA A 41 16.53 -10.28 24.66
C ALA A 41 16.71 -9.18 23.60
N LEU A 42 17.84 -8.46 23.63
CA LEU A 42 18.16 -7.42 22.64
C LEU A 42 18.41 -7.98 21.24
N GLU A 43 19.11 -9.11 21.12
CA GLU A 43 19.30 -9.77 19.83
C GLU A 43 17.97 -10.31 19.28
N ASN A 44 17.11 -10.87 20.14
CA ASN A 44 15.77 -11.29 19.74
C ASN A 44 14.93 -10.10 19.26
N PHE A 45 14.94 -8.98 19.99
CA PHE A 45 14.28 -7.74 19.62
C PHE A 45 14.74 -7.23 18.25
N LYS A 46 16.06 -7.19 17.99
CA LYS A 46 16.59 -6.77 16.68
C LYS A 46 16.06 -7.65 15.54
N GLN A 47 16.01 -8.96 15.75
CA GLN A 47 15.50 -9.89 14.75
C GLN A 47 14.00 -9.67 14.50
N ARG A 48 13.20 -9.47 15.55
CA ARG A 48 11.75 -9.19 15.41
C ARG A 48 11.46 -7.84 14.78
N TRP A 49 12.28 -6.83 15.10
CA TRP A 49 12.21 -5.52 14.45
C TRP A 49 12.44 -5.61 12.94
N GLU A 50 13.45 -6.35 12.50
CA GLU A 50 13.74 -6.48 11.07
C GLU A 50 12.61 -7.22 10.33
N LEU A 51 12.05 -8.27 10.93
CA LEU A 51 10.90 -8.97 10.37
C LEU A 51 9.66 -8.06 10.27
N PHE A 52 9.41 -7.24 11.31
CA PHE A 52 8.34 -6.27 11.29
C PHE A 52 8.54 -5.21 10.19
N ARG A 53 9.78 -4.72 10.02
CA ARG A 53 10.13 -3.77 8.96
C ARG A 53 9.83 -4.33 7.58
N VAL A 54 10.21 -5.58 7.31
CA VAL A 54 9.89 -6.25 6.04
C VAL A 54 8.38 -6.39 5.83
N ALA A 55 7.61 -6.69 6.88
CA ALA A 55 6.15 -6.76 6.79
C ALA A 55 5.53 -5.40 6.46
N CYS A 56 6.07 -4.31 7.02
CA CYS A 56 5.67 -2.94 6.68
C CYS A 56 5.99 -2.61 5.21
N ASP A 57 7.20 -2.92 4.73
CA ASP A 57 7.61 -2.70 3.34
C ASP A 57 6.64 -3.42 2.38
N GLN A 58 6.27 -4.67 2.67
CA GLN A 58 5.30 -5.42 1.85
C GLN A 58 3.88 -4.85 1.92
N ALA A 59 3.46 -4.33 3.08
CA ALA A 59 2.16 -3.69 3.23
C ALA A 59 2.08 -2.39 2.41
N GLU A 60 3.18 -1.63 2.33
CA GLU A 60 3.29 -0.43 1.51
C GLU A 60 3.18 -0.78 0.01
N GLU A 61 3.94 -1.77 -0.47
CA GLU A 61 3.84 -2.26 -1.86
C GLU A 61 2.41 -2.71 -2.20
N PHE A 62 1.72 -3.36 -1.26
CA PHE A 62 0.33 -3.77 -1.45
C PHE A 62 -0.60 -2.56 -1.62
N VAL A 63 -0.45 -1.53 -0.79
CA VAL A 63 -1.23 -0.29 -0.89
C VAL A 63 -0.97 0.41 -2.23
N GLU A 64 0.29 0.48 -2.66
CA GLU A 64 0.64 1.03 -3.97
C GLU A 64 0.03 0.23 -5.12
N SER A 65 0.08 -1.09 -5.05
CA SER A 65 -0.55 -1.98 -6.04
C SER A 65 -2.06 -1.76 -6.13
N VAL A 66 -2.74 -1.61 -4.99
CA VAL A 66 -4.17 -1.30 -4.93
C VAL A 66 -4.44 0.10 -5.50
N LYS A 67 -3.61 1.09 -5.19
CA LYS A 67 -3.69 2.46 -5.75
C LYS A 67 -3.62 2.43 -7.28
N GLN A 68 -2.65 1.70 -7.84
CA GLN A 68 -2.48 1.54 -9.28
C GLN A 68 -3.67 0.81 -9.93
N ARG A 69 -4.21 -0.23 -9.28
CA ARG A 69 -5.39 -0.96 -9.76
C ARG A 69 -6.62 -0.05 -9.83
N ILE A 70 -6.92 0.67 -8.75
CA ILE A 70 -8.05 1.60 -8.71
C ILE A 70 -7.87 2.72 -9.76
N GLY A 71 -6.65 3.25 -9.90
CA GLY A 71 -6.32 4.24 -10.92
C GLY A 71 -6.52 3.71 -12.35
N SER A 72 -6.21 2.44 -12.60
CA SER A 72 -6.35 1.80 -13.91
C SER A 72 -7.80 1.40 -14.24
N GLU A 73 -8.56 0.89 -13.27
CA GLU A 73 -9.99 0.53 -13.43
C GLU A 73 -10.85 1.76 -13.74
N CYS A 74 -10.45 2.94 -13.26
CA CYS A 74 -11.09 4.22 -13.59
C CYS A 74 -10.86 4.67 -15.05
N LEU A 75 -9.78 4.21 -15.71
CA LEU A 75 -9.48 4.55 -17.11
C LEU A 75 -10.15 3.61 -18.13
N VAL A 76 -10.63 2.44 -17.70
CA VAL A 76 -11.16 1.41 -18.61
C VAL A 76 -12.68 1.50 -18.81
N ASP A 77 -13.44 2.02 -17.84
CA ASP A 77 -14.91 2.03 -17.93
C ASP A 77 -15.47 3.01 -19.00
N GLU A 78 -14.70 4.03 -19.41
CA GLU A 78 -15.14 4.97 -20.47
C GLU A 78 -14.57 4.69 -21.87
N ALA A 79 -13.80 3.62 -22.06
CA ALA A 79 -13.42 3.15 -23.40
C ALA A 79 -14.40 2.11 -23.97
N THR A 80 -15.24 1.51 -23.11
CA THR A 80 -16.30 0.57 -23.52
C THR A 80 -17.65 1.24 -23.46
N GLY A 81 -17.76 2.42 -24.09
CA GLY A 81 -19.06 2.92 -24.51
C GLY A 81 -19.69 1.87 -25.42
N SER A 82 -20.57 1.05 -24.83
CA SER A 82 -21.39 0.05 -25.52
C SER A 82 -21.92 0.64 -26.81
N LEU A 83 -21.40 0.17 -27.95
CA LEU A 83 -21.95 0.44 -29.27
C LEU A 83 -23.25 -0.35 -29.45
N ALA A 84 -24.20 -0.18 -28.53
CA ALA A 84 -25.57 -0.58 -28.71
C ALA A 84 -26.28 0.49 -29.57
N GLY A 85 -26.16 0.32 -30.89
CA GLY A 85 -27.20 0.69 -31.84
C GLY A 85 -27.13 2.07 -32.50
N LYS A 86 -26.59 2.13 -33.73
CA LYS A 86 -27.34 2.58 -34.92
C LYS A 86 -26.55 2.30 -36.21
N PRO A 87 -27.13 1.63 -37.23
CA PRO A 87 -26.50 1.54 -38.53
C PRO A 87 -26.68 2.86 -39.28
N GLY A 88 -25.56 3.46 -39.67
CA GLY A 88 -25.49 4.50 -40.69
C GLY A 88 -25.34 5.92 -40.17
N GLN A 89 -24.11 6.45 -40.22
CA GLN A 89 -23.83 7.66 -41.00
C GLN A 89 -22.33 7.92 -41.14
N ALA A 90 -22.03 8.56 -42.27
CA ALA A 90 -20.74 8.66 -42.95
C ALA A 90 -19.60 9.30 -42.16
N ALA A 91 -18.39 8.86 -42.53
CA ALA A 91 -17.14 9.51 -42.23
C ALA A 91 -17.15 10.99 -42.63
N THR A 92 -16.82 11.86 -41.68
CA THR A 92 -16.27 13.19 -41.96
C THR A 92 -15.01 13.35 -41.14
N THR A 93 -13.92 13.64 -41.82
CA THR A 93 -12.62 14.02 -41.26
C THR A 93 -12.76 15.37 -40.56
N GLY A 94 -13.05 15.34 -39.27
CA GLY A 94 -13.02 16.50 -38.39
C GLY A 94 -12.47 16.04 -37.05
N LEU A 95 -11.44 16.73 -36.54
CA LEU A 95 -10.91 16.47 -35.20
C LEU A 95 -12.09 16.37 -34.22
N PRO A 96 -12.18 15.30 -33.42
CA PRO A 96 -13.31 15.10 -32.52
C PRO A 96 -13.38 16.31 -31.57
N PRO A 97 -14.57 16.88 -31.32
CA PRO A 97 -14.68 17.98 -30.38
C PRO A 97 -14.15 17.51 -29.04
N ILE A 98 -13.17 18.22 -28.48
CA ILE A 98 -12.66 17.94 -27.13
C ILE A 98 -13.85 18.15 -26.20
N SER A 99 -14.51 17.06 -25.82
CA SER A 99 -15.62 17.11 -24.91
C SER A 99 -15.10 17.63 -23.58
N ALA A 100 -15.86 18.52 -22.92
CA ALA A 100 -15.54 18.99 -21.58
C ALA A 100 -15.29 17.83 -20.60
N VAL A 101 -15.92 16.69 -20.87
CA VAL A 101 -15.73 15.40 -20.21
C VAL A 101 -14.29 14.90 -20.35
N ARG A 102 -13.71 14.92 -21.55
CA ARG A 102 -12.33 14.46 -21.80
C ARG A 102 -11.28 15.35 -21.13
N LEU A 103 -11.58 16.64 -21.03
CA LEU A 103 -10.70 17.61 -20.38
C LEU A 103 -10.76 17.50 -18.84
N GLU A 104 -11.94 17.23 -18.28
CA GLU A 104 -12.12 16.96 -16.84
C GLU A 104 -11.53 15.60 -16.44
N GLN A 105 -11.63 14.58 -17.29
CA GLN A 105 -10.94 13.30 -17.09
C GLN A 105 -9.42 13.46 -17.10
N MET A 106 -8.87 14.19 -18.07
CA MET A 106 -7.43 14.50 -18.10
C MET A 106 -7.02 15.28 -16.86
N ARG A 107 -7.82 16.26 -16.42
CA ARG A 107 -7.55 17.04 -15.21
C ARG A 107 -7.54 16.16 -13.95
N LYS A 108 -8.49 15.24 -13.82
CA LYS A 108 -8.51 14.29 -12.70
C LYS A 108 -7.31 13.36 -12.74
N ALA A 109 -7.02 12.73 -13.89
CA ALA A 109 -5.86 11.86 -14.04
C ALA A 109 -4.53 12.57 -13.69
N VAL A 110 -4.38 13.83 -14.10
CA VAL A 110 -3.22 14.67 -13.73
C VAL A 110 -3.20 14.97 -12.23
N GLY A 111 -4.35 15.22 -11.60
CA GLY A 111 -4.45 15.46 -10.15
C GLY A 111 -3.99 14.27 -9.29
N TRP A 112 -4.14 13.03 -9.78
CA TRP A 112 -3.61 11.84 -9.09
C TRP A 112 -2.11 11.66 -9.33
N LEU A 113 -1.60 12.01 -10.51
CA LEU A 113 -0.16 11.95 -10.83
C LEU A 113 0.67 12.95 -10.01
N VAL A 114 0.07 14.08 -9.61
CA VAL A 114 0.73 15.15 -8.84
C VAL A 114 0.89 14.78 -7.35
N ILE A 115 0.17 13.77 -6.84
CA ILE A 115 0.34 13.29 -5.45
C ILE A 115 1.62 12.45 -5.30
N GLU A 116 2.30 12.11 -6.42
CA GLU A 116 3.54 11.31 -6.45
C GLU A 116 4.84 12.15 -6.61
N LEU A 117 4.77 13.49 -6.50
CA LEU A 117 5.91 14.43 -6.56
C LEU A 117 6.14 15.12 -5.21
#